data_AF-A0A7C5F8T3-F1
#
_entry.id   AF-A0A7C5F8T3-F1
#
_cell.length_a   1.000
_cell.length_b   1.000
_cell.length_c   1.000
_cell.angle_alpha   90.00
_cell.angle_beta   90.00
_cell.angle_gamma   90.00
#
_symmetry.space_group_name_H-M   'P 1'
#
loop_
_entity.id
_entity.type
_entity.pdbx_description
1 polymer ?
#
loop_
_entity_poly.entity_id
_entity_poly.type
_entity_poly.pdbx_seq_one_letter_code
_entity_poly.pdbx_strand_id
1 'polypeptide(L)'
;MKCRICVIASMLILICMGTQVELRHISFDNLSLAEEYQDILIISGYTTFENKEINLSKGVVIESGGNLVVINCSVEVSGNVDVKHGGRLETYNCVFTGEYSIKIYGSALLQGCEFSGLEGNWNASGIQVYSSEVTIVGCKVYSYKETKDRILSGIMCVGFSPKIIDTKVENLGLGIKLVSSNAKIESCEIKRNEKGILCVDSKMDIVSCVIEDNGELGLGLYNSEGKVENCKIYRNSIGIECVEGTKTKIITNEIGYSKIGIRIVESSPEIMQNRILQCNEGINGYYSNESIVGNIFENDTYAYHSIGRAYSLSFMTKNHIVNVQTVIMQSWMITLHIEDENENALVANVEVRDANGKKVFEGKSREDGVISIQLCEFQVGPDESYNPYNIKVSKGSAYEKFRISVTNNLEKKVIIVLSEEKSFSDITIFVIFVIVVFAIILSVMLLFKRGKRKKMHKGRRKKKR
;
A
#
# COMPACT_ATOMS: atom_id res chain seq x y z
N MET A 1 -48.68 0.05 -21.19
CA MET A 1 -50.09 0.38 -21.55
C MET A 1 -51.19 -0.37 -20.77
N LYS A 2 -51.16 -1.71 -20.62
CA LYS A 2 -52.27 -2.50 -20.01
C LYS A 2 -52.59 -2.20 -18.54
N CYS A 3 -51.60 -1.87 -17.70
CA CYS A 3 -51.84 -1.62 -16.26
C CYS A 3 -52.55 -0.26 -15.98
N ARG A 4 -52.37 0.73 -16.86
CA ARG A 4 -52.97 2.08 -16.72
C ARG A 4 -54.42 2.14 -17.20
N ILE A 5 -54.79 1.34 -18.22
CA ILE A 5 -56.19 1.12 -18.57
C ILE A 5 -56.93 0.52 -17.38
N CYS A 6 -56.31 -0.38 -16.60
CA CYS A 6 -56.93 -0.90 -15.38
C CYS A 6 -57.16 0.18 -14.31
N VAL A 7 -56.19 1.06 -14.01
CA VAL A 7 -56.40 2.11 -12.99
C VAL A 7 -57.44 3.15 -13.43
N ILE A 8 -57.39 3.58 -14.69
CA ILE A 8 -58.38 4.51 -15.25
C ILE A 8 -59.76 3.84 -15.32
N ALA A 9 -59.84 2.56 -15.72
CA ALA A 9 -61.08 1.80 -15.72
C ALA A 9 -61.60 1.55 -14.30
N SER A 10 -60.75 1.29 -13.31
CA SER A 10 -61.15 1.12 -11.91
C SER A 10 -61.68 2.41 -11.29
N MET A 11 -61.09 3.57 -11.62
CA MET A 11 -61.62 4.88 -11.23
C MET A 11 -62.95 5.19 -11.94
N LEU A 12 -63.08 4.87 -13.23
CA LEU A 12 -64.35 4.97 -13.96
C LEU A 12 -65.43 4.02 -13.40
N ILE A 13 -65.05 2.82 -12.97
CA ILE A 13 -65.95 1.86 -12.32
C ILE A 13 -66.42 2.40 -10.96
N LEU A 14 -65.57 3.07 -10.18
CA LEU A 14 -65.98 3.74 -8.94
C LEU A 14 -66.97 4.89 -9.18
N ILE A 15 -66.79 5.66 -10.26
CA ILE A 15 -67.71 6.74 -10.66
C ILE A 15 -69.07 6.17 -11.09
N CYS A 16 -69.11 5.00 -11.73
CA CYS A 16 -70.35 4.33 -12.11
C CYS A 16 -71.13 3.70 -10.93
N MET A 17 -70.52 3.57 -9.74
CA MET A 17 -71.14 2.95 -8.56
C MET A 17 -71.94 3.92 -7.68
N GLY A 18 -72.27 5.14 -8.16
CA GLY A 18 -73.29 6.00 -7.55
C GLY A 18 -72.90 6.67 -6.23
N THR A 19 -71.61 6.65 -5.86
CA THR A 19 -71.11 7.47 -4.75
C THR A 19 -70.82 8.88 -5.27
N GLN A 20 -71.51 9.89 -4.73
CA GLN A 20 -71.17 11.30 -4.96
C GLN A 20 -69.81 11.59 -4.32
N VAL A 21 -68.74 11.39 -5.07
CA VAL A 21 -67.42 11.90 -4.73
C VAL A 21 -67.32 13.30 -5.31
N GLU A 22 -67.15 14.31 -4.45
CA GLU A 22 -66.75 15.65 -4.89
C GLU A 22 -65.41 15.55 -5.62
N LEU A 23 -65.44 15.53 -6.95
CA LEU A 23 -64.27 15.65 -7.81
C LEU A 23 -63.74 17.08 -7.69
N ARG A 24 -62.98 17.36 -6.63
CA ARG A 24 -62.05 18.49 -6.63
C ARG A 24 -61.12 18.29 -7.80
N HIS A 25 -61.04 19.28 -8.71
CA HIS A 25 -60.19 19.34 -9.90
C HIS A 25 -58.89 18.53 -9.73
N ILE A 26 -58.89 17.28 -10.19
CA ILE A 26 -57.66 16.54 -10.44
C ILE A 26 -57.19 17.04 -11.79
N SER A 27 -56.29 18.02 -11.80
CA SER A 27 -55.58 18.41 -13.02
C SER A 27 -54.70 17.25 -13.44
N PHE A 28 -55.01 16.67 -14.60
CA PHE A 28 -54.21 15.63 -15.24
C PHE A 28 -53.04 16.22 -16.06
N ASP A 29 -52.82 17.55 -15.98
CA ASP A 29 -51.88 18.28 -16.82
C ASP A 29 -50.40 17.96 -16.49
N ASN A 30 -50.13 17.19 -15.44
CA ASN A 30 -48.79 16.77 -15.03
C ASN A 30 -48.50 15.27 -15.24
N LEU A 31 -49.35 14.52 -15.92
CA LEU A 31 -49.04 13.14 -16.31
C LEU A 31 -48.18 13.13 -17.58
N SER A 32 -46.89 13.40 -17.41
CA SER A 32 -45.87 13.12 -18.42
C SER A 32 -45.92 11.64 -18.81
N LEU A 33 -46.21 11.35 -20.08
CA LEU A 33 -46.09 9.99 -20.61
C LEU A 33 -44.62 9.75 -20.93
N ALA A 34 -44.02 8.72 -20.32
CA ALA A 34 -42.68 8.29 -20.65
C ALA A 34 -42.56 7.94 -22.15
N GLU A 35 -41.50 8.43 -22.79
CA GLU A 35 -41.14 8.04 -24.15
C GLU A 35 -40.41 6.69 -24.10
N GLU A 36 -41.06 5.65 -24.62
CA GLU A 36 -40.53 4.29 -24.63
C GLU A 36 -39.85 3.96 -25.97
N TYR A 37 -38.59 3.55 -25.91
CA TYR A 37 -37.82 3.04 -27.05
C TYR A 37 -37.52 1.55 -26.83
N GLN A 38 -38.20 0.71 -27.61
CA GLN A 38 -38.10 -0.76 -27.50
C GLN A 38 -36.88 -1.35 -28.24
N ASP A 39 -36.25 -0.55 -29.10
CA ASP A 39 -35.05 -0.89 -29.86
C ASP A 39 -33.90 0.06 -29.51
N ILE A 40 -32.71 -0.24 -30.03
CA ILE A 40 -31.54 0.64 -29.85
C ILE A 40 -31.85 1.98 -30.52
N LEU A 41 -31.77 3.07 -29.77
CA LEU A 41 -31.92 4.41 -30.31
C LEU A 41 -30.60 4.85 -30.97
N ILE A 42 -30.61 5.09 -32.28
CA ILE A 42 -29.46 5.54 -33.05
C ILE A 42 -29.57 7.06 -33.28
N ILE A 43 -28.57 7.82 -32.84
CA ILE A 43 -28.46 9.27 -33.02
C ILE A 43 -27.34 9.56 -34.02
N SER A 44 -27.71 9.90 -35.26
CA SER A 44 -26.78 10.27 -36.34
C SER A 44 -26.80 11.77 -36.69
N GLY A 45 -27.72 12.53 -36.10
CA GLY A 45 -27.84 13.98 -36.25
C GLY A 45 -28.04 14.65 -34.89
N TYR A 46 -28.74 15.78 -34.87
CA TYR A 46 -29.04 16.50 -33.64
C TYR A 46 -30.35 16.00 -33.01
N THR A 47 -30.35 15.67 -31.73
CA THR A 47 -31.53 15.24 -30.98
C THR A 47 -31.50 15.81 -29.57
N THR A 48 -32.65 16.30 -29.10
CA THR A 48 -32.80 16.85 -27.76
C THR A 48 -33.98 16.21 -27.04
N PHE A 49 -33.73 15.79 -25.80
CA PHE A 49 -34.77 15.43 -24.84
C PHE A 49 -34.74 16.42 -23.68
N GLU A 50 -35.89 16.96 -23.31
CA GLU A 50 -35.98 17.96 -22.25
C GLU A 50 -37.25 17.74 -21.41
N ASN A 51 -37.08 17.71 -20.08
CA ASN A 51 -38.16 17.56 -19.09
C ASN A 51 -39.05 16.32 -19.33
N LYS A 52 -38.42 15.18 -19.62
CA LYS A 52 -39.10 13.92 -19.99
C LYS A 52 -38.70 12.74 -19.11
N GLU A 53 -39.61 11.78 -19.00
CA GLU A 53 -39.27 10.40 -18.64
C GLU A 53 -38.95 9.63 -19.93
N ILE A 54 -37.82 8.93 -19.97
CA ILE A 54 -37.34 8.18 -21.14
C ILE A 54 -37.03 6.76 -20.70
N ASN A 55 -37.52 5.76 -21.43
CA ASN A 55 -37.16 4.36 -21.22
C ASN A 55 -36.44 3.83 -22.47
N LEU A 56 -35.18 3.43 -22.30
CA LEU A 56 -34.27 2.95 -23.34
C LEU A 56 -33.97 1.46 -23.11
N SER A 57 -34.86 0.58 -23.57
CA SER A 57 -34.79 -0.85 -23.22
C SER A 57 -33.56 -1.57 -23.80
N LYS A 58 -32.98 -1.05 -24.88
CA LYS A 58 -31.74 -1.59 -25.50
C LYS A 58 -30.57 -0.61 -25.53
N GLY A 59 -30.72 0.56 -24.90
CA GLY A 59 -29.70 1.60 -24.87
C GLY A 59 -29.70 2.53 -26.08
N VAL A 60 -28.61 3.28 -26.24
CA VAL A 60 -28.44 4.37 -27.22
C VAL A 60 -27.07 4.26 -27.87
N VAL A 61 -27.01 4.52 -29.18
CA VAL A 61 -25.76 4.71 -29.91
C VAL A 61 -25.75 6.10 -30.52
N ILE A 62 -24.76 6.90 -30.17
CA ILE A 62 -24.50 8.22 -30.78
C ILE A 62 -23.36 8.03 -31.77
N GLU A 63 -23.70 8.06 -33.04
CA GLU A 63 -22.74 7.86 -34.14
C GLU A 63 -21.86 9.10 -34.36
N SER A 64 -20.87 8.97 -35.24
CA SER A 64 -20.08 10.12 -35.68
C SER A 64 -20.97 11.18 -36.31
N GLY A 65 -20.86 12.44 -35.86
CA GLY A 65 -21.74 13.54 -36.28
C GLY A 65 -23.07 13.61 -35.51
N GLY A 66 -23.41 12.58 -34.75
CA GLY A 66 -24.53 12.58 -33.82
C GLY A 66 -24.29 13.48 -32.62
N ASN A 67 -25.31 14.23 -32.22
CA ASN A 67 -25.31 15.07 -31.02
C ASN A 67 -26.60 14.84 -30.24
N LEU A 68 -26.48 14.21 -29.07
CA LEU A 68 -27.58 13.99 -28.15
C LEU A 68 -27.47 14.95 -26.97
N VAL A 69 -28.51 15.76 -26.76
CA VAL A 69 -28.64 16.65 -25.60
C VAL A 69 -29.81 16.17 -24.74
N VAL A 70 -29.57 15.94 -23.45
CA VAL A 70 -30.60 15.48 -22.49
C VAL A 70 -30.63 16.45 -21.31
N ILE A 71 -31.79 17.04 -21.02
CA ILE A 71 -31.94 18.12 -20.03
C ILE A 71 -33.08 17.79 -19.08
N ASN A 72 -32.81 17.74 -17.78
CA ASN A 72 -33.81 17.51 -16.72
C ASN A 72 -34.68 16.26 -16.98
N CYS A 73 -34.07 15.18 -17.47
CA CYS A 73 -34.79 13.93 -17.78
C CYS A 73 -34.55 12.87 -16.71
N SER A 74 -35.55 12.01 -16.52
CA SER A 74 -35.38 10.71 -15.85
C SER A 74 -35.25 9.63 -16.93
N VAL A 75 -34.12 8.94 -16.97
CA VAL A 75 -33.75 8.01 -18.04
C VAL A 75 -33.52 6.62 -17.46
N GLU A 76 -34.42 5.70 -17.75
CA GLU A 76 -34.26 4.28 -17.42
C GLU A 76 -33.58 3.56 -18.59
N VAL A 77 -32.44 2.91 -18.34
CA VAL A 77 -31.62 2.27 -19.36
C VAL A 77 -31.36 0.81 -19.01
N SER A 78 -31.69 -0.11 -19.92
CA SER A 78 -31.41 -1.55 -19.77
C SER A 78 -30.36 -2.07 -20.76
N GLY A 79 -29.60 -1.16 -21.40
CA GLY A 79 -28.54 -1.44 -22.37
C GLY A 79 -27.36 -0.48 -22.22
N ASN A 80 -26.54 -0.33 -23.26
CA ASN A 80 -25.38 0.59 -23.20
C ASN A 80 -25.72 1.96 -23.79
N VAL A 81 -25.10 3.02 -23.26
CA VAL A 81 -25.02 4.33 -23.91
C VAL A 81 -23.64 4.45 -24.55
N ASP A 82 -23.58 4.25 -25.86
CA ASP A 82 -22.34 4.25 -26.64
C ASP A 82 -22.17 5.57 -27.40
N VAL A 83 -21.22 6.40 -26.99
CA VAL A 83 -20.81 7.60 -27.72
C VAL A 83 -19.62 7.26 -28.60
N LYS A 84 -19.83 7.05 -29.91
CA LYS A 84 -18.76 6.69 -30.85
C LYS A 84 -17.82 7.87 -31.11
N HIS A 85 -16.65 7.61 -31.70
CA HIS A 85 -15.75 8.68 -32.15
C HIS A 85 -16.49 9.68 -33.05
N GLY A 86 -16.33 10.98 -32.79
CA GLY A 86 -17.04 12.05 -33.48
C GLY A 86 -18.49 12.28 -33.03
N GLY A 87 -19.03 11.43 -32.15
CA GLY A 87 -20.31 11.64 -31.50
C GLY A 87 -20.18 12.56 -30.28
N ARG A 88 -21.29 13.19 -29.88
CA ARG A 88 -21.36 14.10 -28.73
C ARG A 88 -22.55 13.79 -27.85
N LEU A 89 -22.30 13.67 -26.54
CA LEU A 89 -23.32 13.53 -25.50
C LEU A 89 -23.28 14.71 -24.54
N GLU A 90 -24.39 15.40 -24.35
CA GLU A 90 -24.54 16.39 -23.30
C GLU A 90 -25.71 16.03 -22.40
N THR A 91 -25.47 15.97 -21.10
CA THR A 91 -26.51 15.67 -20.11
C THR A 91 -26.48 16.71 -19.00
N TYR A 92 -27.64 17.27 -18.67
CA TYR A 92 -27.78 18.33 -17.67
C TYR A 92 -28.87 17.97 -16.67
N ASN A 93 -28.51 17.80 -15.41
CA ASN A 93 -29.43 17.52 -14.30
C ASN A 93 -30.37 16.31 -14.56
N CYS A 94 -29.83 15.27 -15.18
CA CYS A 94 -30.58 14.05 -15.48
C CYS A 94 -30.37 12.99 -14.42
N VAL A 95 -31.33 12.08 -14.28
CA VAL A 95 -31.22 10.89 -13.44
C VAL A 95 -31.21 9.67 -14.34
N PHE A 96 -30.14 8.90 -14.32
CA PHE A 96 -29.99 7.65 -15.06
C PHE A 96 -30.09 6.45 -14.11
N THR A 97 -31.03 5.55 -14.39
CA THR A 97 -31.30 4.33 -13.62
C THR A 97 -31.33 3.10 -14.54
N GLY A 98 -31.39 1.91 -13.96
CA GLY A 98 -31.50 0.65 -14.69
C GLY A 98 -30.27 -0.24 -14.51
N GLU A 99 -29.90 -0.99 -15.56
CA GLU A 99 -28.73 -1.87 -15.58
C GLU A 99 -27.95 -1.55 -16.87
N TYR A 100 -27.00 -0.61 -16.77
CA TYR A 100 -26.34 -0.04 -17.95
C TYR A 100 -24.88 0.28 -17.72
N SER A 101 -24.18 0.57 -18.83
CA SER A 101 -22.89 1.23 -18.86
C SER A 101 -22.88 2.35 -19.89
N ILE A 102 -22.06 3.38 -19.67
CA ILE A 102 -21.84 4.49 -20.60
C ILE A 102 -20.42 4.37 -21.14
N LYS A 103 -20.25 4.25 -22.45
CA LYS A 103 -18.95 4.14 -23.12
C LYS A 103 -18.73 5.33 -24.02
N ILE A 104 -17.68 6.10 -23.75
CA ILE A 104 -17.45 7.39 -24.40
C ILE A 104 -16.14 7.39 -25.17
N TYR A 105 -16.23 7.21 -26.49
CA TYR A 105 -15.12 7.33 -27.45
C TYR A 105 -15.09 8.71 -28.12
N GLY A 106 -16.22 9.42 -28.13
CA GLY A 106 -16.38 10.77 -28.66
C GLY A 106 -16.20 11.86 -27.61
N SER A 107 -17.02 12.90 -27.66
CA SER A 107 -17.05 13.98 -26.66
C SER A 107 -18.23 13.83 -25.72
N ALA A 108 -18.07 14.23 -24.46
CA ALA A 108 -19.19 14.27 -23.53
C ALA A 108 -19.08 15.36 -22.47
N LEU A 109 -20.22 15.96 -22.13
CA LEU A 109 -20.40 16.78 -20.95
C LEU A 109 -21.50 16.15 -20.09
N LEU A 110 -21.11 15.61 -18.94
CA LEU A 110 -22.04 15.08 -17.95
C LEU A 110 -22.09 16.06 -16.78
N GLN A 111 -23.19 16.80 -16.63
CA GLN A 111 -23.30 17.88 -15.66
C GLN A 111 -24.50 17.71 -14.74
N GLY A 112 -24.26 17.73 -13.42
CA GLY A 112 -25.34 17.71 -12.42
C GLY A 112 -26.16 16.42 -12.41
N CYS A 113 -25.66 15.34 -13.02
CA CYS A 113 -26.43 14.12 -13.25
C CYS A 113 -26.24 13.09 -12.14
N GLU A 114 -27.28 12.28 -11.89
CA GLU A 114 -27.18 11.09 -11.05
C GLU A 114 -27.10 9.82 -11.92
N PHE A 115 -26.12 8.97 -11.65
CA PHE A 115 -25.93 7.69 -12.31
C PHE A 115 -26.00 6.58 -11.26
N SER A 116 -27.02 5.75 -11.37
CA SER A 116 -27.28 4.64 -10.45
C SER A 116 -27.63 3.36 -11.19
N GLY A 117 -27.51 2.21 -10.51
CA GLY A 117 -27.78 0.91 -11.14
C GLY A 117 -26.71 0.49 -12.16
N LEU A 118 -25.50 1.02 -12.03
CA LEU A 118 -24.39 0.67 -12.90
C LEU A 118 -24.10 -0.82 -12.79
N GLU A 119 -24.25 -1.54 -13.90
CA GLU A 119 -23.96 -2.96 -13.96
C GLU A 119 -22.76 -3.24 -14.86
N GLY A 120 -21.96 -4.21 -14.42
CA GLY A 120 -20.87 -4.72 -15.19
C GLY A 120 -20.45 -6.12 -14.72
N ASN A 121 -19.85 -6.86 -15.65
CA ASN A 121 -18.94 -7.93 -15.27
C ASN A 121 -17.59 -7.31 -14.85
N TRP A 122 -16.59 -8.12 -14.51
CA TRP A 122 -15.27 -7.64 -14.08
C TRP A 122 -14.58 -6.68 -15.08
N ASN A 123 -15.08 -6.56 -16.31
CA ASN A 123 -14.58 -5.66 -17.35
C ASN A 123 -15.51 -4.46 -17.65
N ALA A 124 -16.68 -4.38 -17.03
CA ALA A 124 -17.62 -3.29 -17.27
C ALA A 124 -17.64 -2.34 -16.08
N SER A 125 -17.24 -1.10 -16.34
CA SER A 125 -17.36 0.03 -15.41
C SER A 125 -18.62 0.82 -15.73
N GLY A 126 -19.13 1.59 -14.77
CA GLY A 126 -20.33 2.39 -14.96
C GLY A 126 -20.18 3.42 -16.07
N ILE A 127 -19.23 4.34 -15.91
CA ILE A 127 -18.86 5.33 -16.93
C ILE A 127 -17.44 5.01 -17.42
N GLN A 128 -17.32 4.59 -18.67
CA GLN A 128 -16.06 4.24 -19.33
C GLN A 128 -15.66 5.35 -20.31
N VAL A 129 -14.50 5.94 -20.08
CA VAL A 129 -14.01 7.10 -20.80
C VAL A 129 -12.77 6.73 -21.62
N TYR A 130 -12.93 6.81 -22.93
CA TYR A 130 -11.92 6.56 -23.96
C TYR A 130 -11.67 7.83 -24.81
N SER A 131 -11.77 9.01 -24.19
CA SER A 131 -11.55 10.30 -24.84
C SER A 131 -11.13 11.37 -23.84
N SER A 132 -10.31 12.31 -24.28
CA SER A 132 -9.92 13.50 -23.49
C SER A 132 -10.99 14.60 -23.55
N GLU A 133 -11.94 14.53 -24.49
CA GLU A 133 -13.03 15.50 -24.67
C GLU A 133 -14.23 15.18 -23.76
N VAL A 134 -13.95 14.69 -22.55
CA VAL A 134 -14.96 14.31 -21.57
C VAL A 134 -14.79 15.13 -20.31
N THR A 135 -15.88 15.79 -19.90
CA THR A 135 -15.98 16.48 -18.62
C THR A 135 -17.17 15.91 -17.83
N ILE A 136 -16.89 15.47 -16.61
CA ILE A 136 -17.89 15.02 -15.63
C ILE A 136 -17.86 16.04 -14.49
N VAL A 137 -18.96 16.74 -14.25
CA VAL A 137 -19.01 17.85 -13.29
C VAL A 137 -20.28 17.85 -12.45
N GLY A 138 -20.15 17.96 -11.13
CA GLY A 138 -21.32 18.03 -10.25
C GLY A 138 -22.18 16.77 -10.25
N CYS A 139 -21.63 15.63 -10.69
CA CYS A 139 -22.40 14.39 -10.84
C CYS A 139 -22.36 13.55 -9.56
N LYS A 140 -23.30 12.62 -9.44
CA LYS A 140 -23.32 11.58 -8.41
C LYS A 140 -23.34 10.20 -9.06
N VAL A 141 -22.34 9.38 -8.78
CA VAL A 141 -22.17 8.04 -9.35
C VAL A 141 -22.18 7.00 -8.22
N TYR A 142 -23.13 6.07 -8.25
CA TYR A 142 -23.29 5.13 -7.15
C TYR A 142 -24.00 3.83 -7.53
N SER A 143 -23.92 2.82 -6.66
CA SER A 143 -24.72 1.59 -6.74
C SER A 143 -25.64 1.46 -5.52
N TYR A 144 -26.84 0.90 -5.72
CA TYR A 144 -27.75 0.50 -4.63
C TYR A 144 -27.49 -0.92 -4.12
N LYS A 145 -26.82 -1.74 -4.93
CA LYS A 145 -26.48 -3.12 -4.57
C LYS A 145 -25.15 -3.05 -3.81
N GLU A 146 -25.10 -3.54 -2.57
CA GLU A 146 -23.83 -3.80 -1.87
C GLU A 146 -23.09 -4.90 -2.62
N THR A 147 -22.32 -4.53 -3.64
CA THR A 147 -21.57 -5.48 -4.45
C THR A 147 -20.21 -5.74 -3.82
N LYS A 148 -20.19 -6.35 -2.63
CA LYS A 148 -18.94 -6.75 -1.97
C LYS A 148 -18.07 -7.66 -2.86
N ASP A 149 -18.68 -8.37 -3.80
CA ASP A 149 -18.00 -9.30 -4.71
C ASP A 149 -17.76 -8.77 -6.13
N ARG A 150 -18.13 -7.52 -6.45
CA ARG A 150 -17.93 -6.98 -7.81
C ARG A 150 -16.99 -5.79 -7.81
N ILE A 151 -15.87 -5.95 -8.52
CA ILE A 151 -14.88 -4.91 -8.86
C ILE A 151 -15.47 -4.00 -9.95
N LEU A 152 -16.64 -3.43 -9.70
CA LEU A 152 -17.24 -2.43 -10.58
C LEU A 152 -16.57 -1.10 -10.30
N SER A 153 -15.92 -0.53 -11.32
CA SER A 153 -15.46 0.85 -11.25
C SER A 153 -16.64 1.78 -11.54
N GLY A 154 -16.89 2.78 -10.70
CA GLY A 154 -17.90 3.81 -10.99
C GLY A 154 -17.53 4.58 -12.25
N ILE A 155 -16.31 5.12 -12.27
CA ILE A 155 -15.73 5.82 -13.42
C ILE A 155 -14.41 5.15 -13.78
N MET A 156 -14.21 4.81 -15.05
CA MET A 156 -12.97 4.25 -15.58
C MET A 156 -12.47 5.08 -16.75
N CYS A 157 -11.21 5.51 -16.71
CA CYS A 157 -10.56 6.27 -17.77
C CYS A 157 -9.36 5.50 -18.29
N VAL A 158 -9.25 5.34 -19.62
CA VAL A 158 -8.21 4.51 -20.24
C VAL A 158 -7.50 5.29 -21.35
N GLY A 159 -6.21 5.63 -21.18
CA GLY A 159 -5.40 6.21 -22.26
C GLY A 159 -5.56 7.73 -22.50
N PHE A 160 -6.48 8.40 -21.81
CA PHE A 160 -6.88 9.79 -22.12
C PHE A 160 -6.87 10.70 -20.88
N SER A 161 -7.16 11.98 -21.07
CA SER A 161 -7.06 13.03 -20.05
C SER A 161 -8.41 13.72 -19.75
N PRO A 162 -9.46 13.00 -19.33
CA PRO A 162 -10.73 13.62 -19.00
C PRO A 162 -10.67 14.46 -17.72
N LYS A 163 -11.69 15.30 -17.52
CA LYS A 163 -11.87 16.09 -16.29
C LYS A 163 -13.01 15.53 -15.46
N ILE A 164 -12.76 15.28 -14.17
CA ILE A 164 -13.75 14.85 -13.19
C ILE A 164 -13.72 15.87 -12.06
N ILE A 165 -14.78 16.68 -11.94
CA ILE A 165 -14.81 17.86 -11.09
C ILE A 165 -16.07 17.82 -10.20
N ASP A 166 -15.97 18.20 -8.94
CA ASP A 166 -17.11 18.34 -8.02
C ASP A 166 -18.06 17.11 -8.05
N THR A 167 -17.49 15.92 -8.25
CA THR A 167 -18.26 14.69 -8.49
C THR A 167 -18.21 13.80 -7.27
N LYS A 168 -19.38 13.27 -6.89
CA LYS A 168 -19.52 12.32 -5.79
C LYS A 168 -19.55 10.88 -6.31
N VAL A 169 -18.70 10.02 -5.78
CA VAL A 169 -18.61 8.60 -6.17
C VAL A 169 -18.67 7.71 -4.93
N GLU A 170 -19.73 6.92 -4.79
CA GLU A 170 -19.97 6.14 -3.55
C GLU A 170 -20.62 4.76 -3.74
N ASN A 171 -20.40 3.87 -2.77
CA ASN A 171 -21.00 2.53 -2.68
C ASN A 171 -20.69 1.62 -3.88
N LEU A 172 -19.45 1.62 -4.36
CA LEU A 172 -18.98 0.79 -5.48
C LEU A 172 -17.81 -0.12 -5.08
N GLY A 173 -17.45 -1.10 -5.92
CA GLY A 173 -16.22 -1.87 -5.70
C GLY A 173 -14.97 -1.00 -5.86
N LEU A 174 -14.93 -0.17 -6.90
CA LEU A 174 -13.88 0.81 -7.11
C LEU A 174 -14.55 2.14 -7.48
N GLY A 175 -14.18 3.24 -6.82
CA GLY A 175 -14.76 4.55 -7.13
C GLY A 175 -14.32 5.01 -8.52
N ILE A 176 -13.03 5.36 -8.66
CA ILE A 176 -12.44 5.85 -9.90
C ILE A 176 -11.22 5.01 -10.27
N LYS A 177 -11.16 4.53 -11.52
CA LYS A 177 -10.03 3.79 -12.08
C LYS A 177 -9.38 4.55 -13.22
N LEU A 178 -8.09 4.82 -13.11
CA LEU A 178 -7.27 5.41 -14.19
C LEU A 178 -6.29 4.36 -14.70
N VAL A 179 -6.26 4.12 -16.00
CA VAL A 179 -5.33 3.20 -16.67
C VAL A 179 -4.65 3.94 -17.81
N SER A 180 -3.33 4.14 -17.72
CA SER A 180 -2.58 4.92 -18.72
C SER A 180 -3.20 6.29 -19.02
N SER A 181 -3.79 6.94 -18.01
CA SER A 181 -4.61 8.14 -18.16
C SER A 181 -3.90 9.35 -17.56
N ASN A 182 -4.16 10.54 -18.10
CA ASN A 182 -3.75 11.80 -17.48
C ASN A 182 -4.96 12.60 -17.00
N ALA A 183 -5.94 11.91 -16.39
CA ALA A 183 -7.15 12.54 -15.90
C ALA A 183 -6.85 13.57 -14.81
N LYS A 184 -7.63 14.65 -14.79
CA LYS A 184 -7.67 15.61 -13.69
C LYS A 184 -8.90 15.34 -12.83
N ILE A 185 -8.68 15.06 -11.55
CA ILE A 185 -9.72 14.82 -10.54
C ILE A 185 -9.65 15.95 -9.52
N GLU A 186 -10.71 16.75 -9.42
CA GLU A 186 -10.70 17.97 -8.63
C GLU A 186 -11.97 18.11 -7.79
N SER A 187 -11.82 18.41 -6.49
CA SER A 187 -12.95 18.71 -5.59
C SER A 187 -14.00 17.59 -5.52
N CYS A 188 -13.59 16.34 -5.75
CA CYS A 188 -14.49 15.19 -5.73
C CYS A 188 -14.65 14.62 -4.32
N GLU A 189 -15.79 13.97 -4.07
CA GLU A 189 -16.06 13.20 -2.84
C GLU A 189 -16.15 11.70 -3.19
N ILE A 190 -15.15 10.92 -2.76
CA ILE A 190 -15.05 9.49 -3.04
C ILE A 190 -15.13 8.72 -1.73
N LYS A 191 -16.25 8.02 -1.49
CA LYS A 191 -16.46 7.35 -0.20
C LYS A 191 -17.23 6.05 -0.25
N ARG A 192 -17.05 5.22 0.78
CA ARG A 192 -17.79 3.95 0.95
C ARG A 192 -17.65 3.01 -0.24
N ASN A 193 -16.52 3.05 -0.91
CA ASN A 193 -16.17 2.06 -1.93
C ASN A 193 -15.26 1.00 -1.31
N GLU A 194 -15.05 -0.15 -1.95
CA GLU A 194 -13.99 -1.06 -1.47
C GLU A 194 -12.61 -0.42 -1.73
N LYS A 195 -12.44 0.20 -2.89
CA LYS A 195 -11.28 1.04 -3.25
C LYS A 195 -11.75 2.40 -3.72
N GLY A 196 -11.16 3.49 -3.22
CA GLY A 196 -11.53 4.86 -3.60
C GLY A 196 -11.10 5.19 -5.02
N ILE A 197 -9.81 5.47 -5.20
CA ILE A 197 -9.20 5.78 -6.51
C ILE A 197 -8.04 4.82 -6.76
N LEU A 198 -7.94 4.26 -7.97
CA LEU A 198 -6.86 3.39 -8.40
C LEU A 198 -6.25 3.91 -9.71
N CYS A 199 -4.97 4.26 -9.68
CA CYS A 199 -4.20 4.73 -10.82
C CYS A 199 -3.15 3.70 -11.22
N VAL A 200 -3.15 3.30 -12.48
CA VAL A 200 -2.21 2.34 -13.05
C VAL A 200 -1.56 2.97 -14.28
N ASP A 201 -0.23 3.03 -14.31
CA ASP A 201 0.56 3.60 -15.41
C ASP A 201 0.14 5.03 -15.81
N SER A 202 -0.35 5.83 -14.86
CA SER A 202 -1.06 7.09 -15.12
C SER A 202 -0.26 8.33 -14.73
N LYS A 203 -0.55 9.48 -15.34
CA LYS A 203 0.00 10.80 -14.98
C LYS A 203 -1.12 11.74 -14.50
N MET A 204 -1.52 11.61 -13.24
CA MET A 204 -2.76 12.24 -12.74
C MET A 204 -2.52 13.51 -11.93
N ASP A 205 -3.52 14.39 -11.95
CA ASP A 205 -3.65 15.50 -10.99
C ASP A 205 -4.88 15.24 -10.13
N ILE A 206 -4.67 14.89 -8.85
CA ILE A 206 -5.75 14.70 -7.87
C ILE A 206 -5.66 15.84 -6.85
N VAL A 207 -6.66 16.73 -6.84
CA VAL A 207 -6.58 18.00 -6.10
C VAL A 207 -7.85 18.26 -5.30
N SER A 208 -7.72 18.66 -4.04
CA SER A 208 -8.84 19.11 -3.20
C SER A 208 -9.96 18.06 -3.02
N CYS A 209 -9.64 16.77 -3.15
CA CYS A 209 -10.62 15.70 -3.01
C CYS A 209 -10.81 15.28 -1.55
N VAL A 210 -12.00 14.75 -1.23
CA VAL A 210 -12.29 14.04 0.01
C VAL A 210 -12.40 12.55 -0.32
N ILE A 211 -11.51 11.72 0.23
CA ILE A 211 -11.42 10.28 -0.03
C ILE A 211 -11.53 9.54 1.31
N GLU A 212 -12.73 9.08 1.66
CA GLU A 212 -12.96 8.57 3.02
C GLU A 212 -13.85 7.33 3.11
N ASP A 213 -13.71 6.59 4.21
CA ASP A 213 -14.55 5.42 4.52
C ASP A 213 -14.53 4.35 3.40
N ASN A 214 -13.41 4.17 2.69
CA ASN A 214 -13.25 3.08 1.73
C ASN A 214 -12.66 1.85 2.43
N GLY A 215 -13.12 0.65 2.05
CA GLY A 215 -12.83 -0.60 2.75
C GLY A 215 -11.35 -0.94 2.84
N GLU A 216 -10.68 -1.04 1.69
CA GLU A 216 -9.28 -1.44 1.58
C GLU A 216 -8.35 -0.23 1.38
N LEU A 217 -8.64 0.59 0.36
CA LEU A 217 -7.69 1.58 -0.14
C LEU A 217 -8.38 2.91 -0.43
N GLY A 218 -7.83 4.01 0.10
CA GLY A 218 -8.24 5.36 -0.28
C GLY A 218 -7.76 5.68 -1.70
N LEU A 219 -6.44 5.73 -1.90
CA LEU A 219 -5.79 6.03 -3.17
C LEU A 219 -4.65 5.06 -3.47
N GLY A 220 -4.76 4.28 -4.54
CA GLY A 220 -3.71 3.40 -5.05
C GLY A 220 -3.01 3.97 -6.26
N LEU A 221 -1.68 3.98 -6.26
CA LEU A 221 -0.81 4.51 -7.31
C LEU A 221 0.19 3.41 -7.71
N TYR A 222 0.03 2.86 -8.91
CA TYR A 222 0.82 1.75 -9.43
C TYR A 222 1.55 2.24 -10.67
N ASN A 223 2.89 2.27 -10.62
CA ASN A 223 3.75 2.82 -11.68
C ASN A 223 3.26 4.18 -12.23
N SER A 224 2.81 5.05 -11.31
CA SER A 224 2.15 6.31 -11.67
C SER A 224 2.96 7.53 -11.26
N GLU A 225 2.74 8.64 -11.95
CA GLU A 225 3.35 9.95 -11.68
C GLU A 225 2.28 11.06 -11.65
N GLY A 226 2.69 12.28 -11.30
CA GLY A 226 1.78 13.42 -11.16
C GLY A 226 1.72 13.92 -9.72
N LYS A 227 0.55 14.41 -9.29
CA LYS A 227 0.39 14.98 -7.93
C LYS A 227 -0.93 14.62 -7.25
N VAL A 228 -0.84 14.53 -5.93
CA VAL A 228 -1.95 14.42 -4.98
C VAL A 228 -1.80 15.57 -4.01
N GLU A 229 -2.73 16.53 -4.07
CA GLU A 229 -2.56 17.83 -3.42
C GLU A 229 -3.82 18.29 -2.70
N ASN A 230 -3.68 18.85 -1.49
CA ASN A 230 -4.77 19.44 -0.71
C ASN A 230 -5.97 18.49 -0.46
N CYS A 231 -5.74 17.18 -0.46
CA CYS A 231 -6.79 16.19 -0.25
C CYS A 231 -6.98 15.84 1.23
N LYS A 232 -8.20 15.42 1.58
CA LYS A 232 -8.54 14.81 2.88
C LYS A 232 -8.76 13.32 2.69
N ILE A 233 -7.92 12.49 3.29
CA ILE A 233 -7.92 11.04 3.09
C ILE A 233 -8.06 10.33 4.43
N TYR A 234 -9.24 9.78 4.72
CA TYR A 234 -9.57 9.31 6.08
C TYR A 234 -10.26 7.96 6.15
N ARG A 235 -10.07 7.26 7.27
CA ARG A 235 -10.86 6.06 7.62
C ARG A 235 -10.84 5.01 6.50
N ASN A 236 -9.67 4.85 5.88
CA ASN A 236 -9.39 3.77 4.93
C ASN A 236 -8.49 2.75 5.63
N SER A 237 -8.44 1.49 5.17
CA SER A 237 -7.41 0.58 5.70
C SER A 237 -6.00 1.10 5.34
N ILE A 238 -5.80 1.53 4.09
CA ILE A 238 -4.61 2.26 3.65
C ILE A 238 -5.05 3.60 3.05
N GLY A 239 -4.51 4.71 3.52
CA GLY A 239 -4.82 6.04 2.99
C GLY A 239 -4.33 6.20 1.55
N ILE A 240 -3.01 6.17 1.36
CA ILE A 240 -2.36 6.20 0.04
C ILE A 240 -1.41 5.00 -0.09
N GLU A 241 -1.43 4.30 -1.21
CA GLU A 241 -0.47 3.24 -1.54
C GLU A 241 0.28 3.59 -2.82
N CYS A 242 1.61 3.61 -2.76
CA CYS A 242 2.51 3.81 -3.90
C CYS A 242 3.26 2.51 -4.19
N VAL A 243 3.13 1.97 -5.40
CA VAL A 243 3.66 0.66 -5.80
C VAL A 243 4.44 0.79 -7.11
N GLU A 244 5.52 -0.01 -7.23
CA GLU A 244 6.26 -0.27 -8.47
C GLU A 244 6.69 0.99 -9.25
N GLY A 245 7.78 1.63 -8.86
CA GLY A 245 8.35 2.75 -9.63
C GLY A 245 7.53 4.04 -9.61
N THR A 246 6.52 4.14 -8.74
CA THR A 246 5.70 5.34 -8.57
C THR A 246 6.56 6.54 -8.15
N LYS A 247 6.38 7.67 -8.86
CA LYS A 247 7.12 8.95 -8.67
C LYS A 247 6.17 10.13 -8.41
N THR A 248 5.04 9.84 -7.78
CA THR A 248 4.00 10.85 -7.51
C THR A 248 4.43 11.80 -6.40
N LYS A 249 4.01 13.07 -6.52
CA LYS A 249 4.15 14.07 -5.46
C LYS A 249 2.91 14.07 -4.58
N ILE A 250 3.08 13.86 -3.28
CA ILE A 250 2.02 13.85 -2.27
C ILE A 250 2.25 15.07 -1.37
N ILE A 251 1.49 16.14 -1.60
CA ILE A 251 1.78 17.48 -1.04
C ILE A 251 0.57 18.06 -0.30
N THR A 252 0.76 18.59 0.92
CA THR A 252 -0.26 19.37 1.65
C THR A 252 -1.58 18.61 1.86
N ASN A 253 -1.53 17.29 2.03
CA ASN A 253 -2.72 16.48 2.30
C ASN A 253 -2.93 16.31 3.81
N GLU A 254 -4.18 16.06 4.19
CA GLU A 254 -4.54 15.62 5.53
C GLU A 254 -4.95 14.13 5.47
N ILE A 255 -4.14 13.26 6.08
CA ILE A 255 -4.24 11.81 5.95
C ILE A 255 -4.38 11.21 7.35
N GLY A 256 -5.44 10.46 7.64
CA GLY A 256 -5.59 9.96 9.00
C GLY A 256 -6.64 8.90 9.26
N TYR A 257 -6.75 8.51 10.53
CA TYR A 257 -7.71 7.52 11.01
C TYR A 257 -7.67 6.20 10.21
N SER A 258 -6.50 5.87 9.66
CA SER A 258 -6.29 4.71 8.78
C SER A 258 -5.35 3.72 9.45
N LYS A 259 -5.37 2.44 9.06
CA LYS A 259 -4.37 1.50 9.60
C LYS A 259 -2.97 1.95 9.17
N ILE A 260 -2.81 2.30 7.89
CA ILE A 260 -1.59 2.91 7.36
C ILE A 260 -1.96 4.21 6.65
N GLY A 261 -1.28 5.31 6.97
CA GLY A 261 -1.47 6.59 6.31
C GLY A 261 -0.99 6.54 4.87
N ILE A 262 0.31 6.33 4.67
CA ILE A 262 0.93 6.16 3.35
C ILE A 262 1.77 4.88 3.34
N ARG A 263 1.48 3.96 2.42
CA ARG A 263 2.32 2.79 2.13
C ARG A 263 3.13 3.02 0.86
N ILE A 264 4.39 2.62 0.87
CA ILE A 264 5.30 2.74 -0.27
C ILE A 264 5.96 1.38 -0.49
N VAL A 265 5.89 0.85 -1.71
CA VAL A 265 6.47 -0.44 -2.08
C VAL A 265 7.24 -0.25 -3.38
N GLU A 266 8.56 -0.45 -3.32
CA GLU A 266 9.46 -0.40 -4.50
C GLU A 266 9.26 0.89 -5.34
N SER A 267 9.03 2.02 -4.66
CA SER A 267 8.65 3.30 -5.26
C SER A 267 9.49 4.45 -4.73
N SER A 268 9.41 5.61 -5.36
CA SER A 268 10.15 6.82 -4.98
C SER A 268 9.27 8.08 -5.03
N PRO A 269 8.17 8.16 -4.24
CA PRO A 269 7.34 9.36 -4.17
C PRO A 269 8.04 10.51 -3.44
N GLU A 270 7.61 11.75 -3.74
CA GLU A 270 7.96 12.96 -2.97
C GLU A 270 6.80 13.26 -2.00
N ILE A 271 7.01 13.13 -0.69
CA ILE A 271 6.00 13.29 0.35
C ILE A 271 6.31 14.55 1.16
N MET A 272 5.54 15.61 0.94
CA MET A 272 5.86 16.93 1.46
C MET A 272 4.70 17.62 2.16
N GLN A 273 4.96 18.25 3.30
CA GLN A 273 4.00 19.16 3.95
C GLN A 273 2.62 18.55 4.26
N ASN A 274 2.53 17.23 4.39
CA ASN A 274 1.29 16.56 4.76
C ASN A 274 1.10 16.57 6.28
N ARG A 275 -0.15 16.56 6.71
CA ARG A 275 -0.53 16.28 8.10
C ARG A 275 -1.04 14.84 8.17
N ILE A 276 -0.28 13.97 8.82
CA ILE A 276 -0.57 12.55 9.00
C ILE A 276 -0.97 12.35 10.47
N LEU A 277 -2.16 11.79 10.73
CA LEU A 277 -2.66 11.70 12.10
C LEU A 277 -3.43 10.41 12.41
N GLN A 278 -3.28 9.95 13.64
CA GLN A 278 -4.06 8.84 14.22
C GLN A 278 -4.07 7.58 13.34
N CYS A 279 -2.93 7.28 12.73
CA CYS A 279 -2.68 6.03 12.03
C CYS A 279 -1.96 5.03 12.93
N ASN A 280 -2.08 3.72 12.64
CA ASN A 280 -1.15 2.78 13.28
C ASN A 280 0.25 3.04 12.71
N GLU A 281 0.38 3.18 11.41
CA GLU A 281 1.64 3.54 10.75
C GLU A 281 1.41 4.76 9.87
N GLY A 282 2.03 5.90 10.21
CA GLY A 282 1.91 7.15 9.45
C GLY A 282 2.43 6.95 8.02
N ILE A 283 3.70 6.59 7.88
CA ILE A 283 4.30 6.14 6.62
C ILE A 283 4.92 4.74 6.81
N ASN A 284 4.65 3.83 5.88
CA ASN A 284 5.23 2.48 5.84
C ASN A 284 5.92 2.21 4.48
N GLY A 285 7.25 2.17 4.45
CA GLY A 285 8.06 2.00 3.24
C GLY A 285 8.76 0.64 3.12
N TYR A 286 8.58 -0.06 2.00
CA TYR A 286 9.20 -1.35 1.67
C TYR A 286 10.07 -1.20 0.43
N TYR A 287 11.39 -1.38 0.57
CA TYR A 287 12.34 -1.32 -0.55
C TYR A 287 12.22 -0.04 -1.41
N SER A 288 11.86 1.07 -0.78
CA SER A 288 11.53 2.33 -1.43
C SER A 288 12.62 3.40 -1.26
N ASN A 289 12.60 4.42 -2.12
CA ASN A 289 13.52 5.56 -2.13
C ASN A 289 12.73 6.89 -2.11
N GLU A 290 11.87 7.05 -1.13
CA GLU A 290 11.02 8.23 -0.95
C GLU A 290 11.78 9.45 -0.38
N SER A 291 11.30 10.64 -0.73
CA SER A 291 11.73 11.91 -0.12
C SER A 291 10.63 12.41 0.82
N ILE A 292 10.91 12.50 2.12
CA ILE A 292 9.91 12.88 3.13
C ILE A 292 10.33 14.18 3.83
N VAL A 293 9.64 15.29 3.55
CA VAL A 293 10.06 16.64 4.02
C VAL A 293 8.88 17.49 4.48
N GLY A 294 8.97 18.08 5.67
CA GLY A 294 8.05 19.11 6.14
C GLY A 294 6.68 18.57 6.60
N ASN A 295 6.53 17.27 6.79
CA ASN A 295 5.27 16.66 7.22
C ASN A 295 5.09 16.79 8.74
N ILE A 296 3.84 16.75 9.19
CA ILE A 296 3.43 16.76 10.58
C ILE A 296 2.81 15.40 10.90
N PHE A 297 3.32 14.70 11.91
CA PHE A 297 2.81 13.43 12.41
C PHE A 297 2.18 13.62 13.78
N GLU A 298 0.92 13.20 13.96
CA GLU A 298 0.16 13.44 15.19
C GLU A 298 -0.57 12.20 15.69
N ASN A 299 -0.23 11.74 16.90
CA ASN A 299 -0.89 10.61 17.56
C ASN A 299 -0.87 9.30 16.75
N ASP A 300 0.16 9.09 15.93
CA ASP A 300 0.38 7.81 15.25
C ASP A 300 1.08 6.80 16.18
N THR A 301 0.84 5.50 15.99
CA THR A 301 1.65 4.48 16.71
C THR A 301 3.10 4.52 16.22
N TYR A 302 3.30 4.54 14.90
CA TYR A 302 4.60 4.71 14.25
C TYR A 302 4.52 5.90 13.29
N ALA A 303 5.37 6.93 13.42
CA ALA A 303 5.41 8.00 12.42
C ALA A 303 5.95 7.48 11.08
N TYR A 304 7.06 6.74 11.14
CA TYR A 304 7.65 6.08 9.99
C TYR A 304 8.12 4.67 10.32
N HIS A 305 7.67 3.71 9.53
CA HIS A 305 8.14 2.34 9.54
C HIS A 305 8.76 2.05 8.17
N SER A 306 9.96 1.49 8.13
CA SER A 306 10.53 1.03 6.88
C SER A 306 11.20 -0.33 6.99
N ILE A 307 11.07 -1.10 5.92
CA ILE A 307 11.82 -2.33 5.65
C ILE A 307 12.70 -2.09 4.43
N GLY A 308 14.03 -2.15 4.60
CA GLY A 308 14.99 -1.99 3.51
C GLY A 308 15.69 -0.62 3.47
N ARG A 309 15.83 -0.03 2.28
CA ARG A 309 16.70 1.13 2.00
C ARG A 309 16.15 2.47 2.51
N ALA A 310 15.91 2.62 3.80
CA ALA A 310 15.45 3.91 4.34
C ALA A 310 16.61 4.84 4.75
N TYR A 311 16.63 6.05 4.17
CA TYR A 311 17.49 7.15 4.58
C TYR A 311 16.93 7.85 5.84
N SER A 312 16.96 7.15 6.98
CA SER A 312 16.34 7.57 8.27
C SER A 312 16.77 8.95 8.78
N LEU A 313 18.03 9.35 8.54
CA LEU A 313 18.57 10.56 9.16
C LEU A 313 17.90 11.86 8.65
N SER A 314 17.42 11.87 7.40
CA SER A 314 16.77 13.06 6.82
C SER A 314 15.32 13.24 7.28
N PHE A 315 14.67 12.17 7.73
CA PHE A 315 13.28 12.19 8.18
C PHE A 315 13.13 12.96 9.51
N MET A 316 13.96 12.64 10.51
CA MET A 316 13.87 13.22 11.85
C MET A 316 14.00 14.75 11.88
N THR A 317 14.89 15.30 11.05
CA THR A 317 15.24 16.72 11.10
C THR A 317 14.29 17.60 10.30
N LYS A 318 13.47 17.01 9.43
CA LYS A 318 12.65 17.74 8.46
C LYS A 318 11.16 17.62 8.73
N ASN A 319 10.73 16.85 9.73
CA ASN A 319 9.31 16.60 10.01
C ASN A 319 8.98 16.95 11.46
N HIS A 320 7.76 17.40 11.71
CA HIS A 320 7.26 17.73 13.04
C HIS A 320 6.50 16.53 13.60
N ILE A 321 6.84 16.09 14.82
CA ILE A 321 6.35 14.83 15.37
C ILE A 321 5.75 15.10 16.74
N VAL A 322 4.45 14.82 16.89
CA VAL A 322 3.66 15.17 18.07
C VAL A 322 2.96 13.91 18.59
N ASN A 323 3.24 13.55 19.84
CA ASN A 323 2.57 12.43 20.54
C ASN A 323 2.62 11.10 19.79
N VAL A 324 3.70 10.82 19.06
CA VAL A 324 3.89 9.54 18.36
C VAL A 324 4.59 8.55 19.29
N GLN A 325 4.10 7.31 19.36
CA GLN A 325 4.67 6.28 20.26
C GLN A 325 6.08 5.86 19.83
N THR A 326 6.29 5.60 18.53
CA THR A 326 7.61 5.25 17.96
C THR A 326 7.89 6.14 16.75
N VAL A 327 9.01 6.83 16.78
CA VAL A 327 9.32 7.81 15.73
C VAL A 327 9.74 7.13 14.44
N ILE A 328 10.75 6.25 14.51
CA ILE A 328 11.20 5.45 13.38
C ILE A 328 11.35 4.00 13.82
N MET A 329 10.75 3.09 13.05
CA MET A 329 11.07 1.66 13.10
C MET A 329 11.74 1.26 11.79
N GLN A 330 12.99 0.82 11.84
CA GLN A 330 13.68 0.27 10.67
C GLN A 330 13.87 -1.23 10.87
N SER A 331 13.43 -2.04 9.91
CA SER A 331 13.76 -3.45 9.92
C SER A 331 14.66 -3.81 8.75
N TRP A 332 15.63 -4.67 9.06
CA TRP A 332 16.68 -5.11 8.17
C TRP A 332 16.60 -6.63 8.07
N MET A 333 16.74 -7.15 6.85
CA MET A 333 16.91 -8.59 6.63
C MET A 333 18.39 -8.88 6.44
N ILE A 334 18.97 -9.65 7.37
CA ILE A 334 20.32 -10.19 7.23
C ILE A 334 20.20 -11.64 6.79
N THR A 335 20.78 -11.98 5.63
CA THR A 335 20.94 -13.37 5.21
C THR A 335 22.39 -13.79 5.40
N LEU A 336 22.62 -14.80 6.23
CA LEU A 336 23.92 -15.40 6.44
C LEU A 336 24.01 -16.69 5.64
N HIS A 337 25.08 -16.84 4.86
CA HIS A 337 25.50 -18.09 4.27
C HIS A 337 26.69 -18.62 5.05
N ILE A 338 26.55 -19.81 5.61
CA ILE A 338 27.52 -20.43 6.51
C ILE A 338 28.07 -21.65 5.80
N GLU A 339 29.35 -21.61 5.46
CA GLU A 339 30.03 -22.62 4.67
C GLU A 339 31.31 -23.09 5.36
N ASP A 340 31.76 -24.31 5.07
CA ASP A 340 33.08 -24.78 5.46
C ASP A 340 34.18 -24.21 4.55
N GLU A 341 35.43 -24.63 4.78
CA GLU A 341 36.57 -24.20 3.96
C GLU A 341 36.53 -24.67 2.49
N ASN A 342 35.70 -25.68 2.19
CA ASN A 342 35.50 -26.29 0.88
C ASN A 342 34.18 -25.81 0.22
N GLU A 343 33.58 -24.74 0.73
CA GLU A 343 32.34 -24.14 0.21
C GLU A 343 31.10 -25.05 0.36
N ASN A 344 31.15 -26.03 1.27
CA ASN A 344 29.97 -26.81 1.61
C ASN A 344 29.12 -26.08 2.66
N ALA A 345 27.82 -26.07 2.45
CA ALA A 345 26.83 -25.56 3.40
C ALA A 345 26.95 -26.19 4.80
N LEU A 346 26.81 -25.37 5.85
CA LEU A 346 26.89 -25.79 7.24
C LEU A 346 25.65 -25.38 8.06
N VAL A 347 25.09 -26.37 8.77
CA VAL A 347 24.12 -26.14 9.85
C VAL A 347 24.85 -25.63 11.09
N ALA A 348 24.58 -24.41 11.50
CA ALA A 348 25.18 -23.76 12.67
C ALA A 348 24.13 -23.01 13.49
N ASN A 349 24.35 -22.91 14.80
CA ASN A 349 23.59 -22.03 15.67
C ASN A 349 24.07 -20.60 15.46
N VAL A 350 23.14 -19.67 15.31
CA VAL A 350 23.39 -18.25 15.16
C VAL A 350 22.72 -17.50 16.31
N GLU A 351 23.50 -16.70 17.01
CA GLU A 351 23.04 -15.76 18.03
C GLU A 351 23.35 -14.34 17.56
N VAL A 352 22.37 -13.44 17.60
CA VAL A 352 22.57 -12.02 17.31
C VAL A 352 22.28 -11.21 18.56
N ARG A 353 23.18 -10.30 18.90
CA ARG A 353 23.04 -9.35 20.00
C ARG A 353 23.07 -7.93 19.48
N ASP A 354 22.33 -7.02 20.12
CA ASP A 354 22.43 -5.58 19.85
C ASP A 354 23.73 -4.99 20.43
N ALA A 355 23.92 -3.68 20.26
CA ALA A 355 25.08 -2.95 20.76
C ALA A 355 25.19 -2.96 22.30
N ASN A 356 24.09 -3.19 23.01
CA ASN A 356 24.06 -3.33 24.47
C ASN A 356 24.34 -4.78 24.92
N GLY A 357 24.60 -5.69 23.97
CA GLY A 357 24.83 -7.11 24.23
C GLY A 357 23.56 -7.90 24.54
N LYS A 358 22.36 -7.29 24.40
CA LYS A 358 21.09 -7.99 24.57
C LYS A 358 20.86 -8.89 23.36
N LYS A 359 20.50 -10.14 23.61
CA LYS A 359 20.18 -11.11 22.57
C LYS A 359 18.87 -10.72 21.87
N VAL A 360 18.95 -10.43 20.58
CA VAL A 360 17.81 -10.04 19.73
C VAL A 360 17.36 -11.17 18.80
N PHE A 361 18.22 -12.17 18.57
CA PHE A 361 17.88 -13.36 17.80
C PHE A 361 18.70 -14.58 18.25
N GLU A 362 18.10 -15.76 18.18
CA GLU A 362 18.76 -17.06 18.34
C GLU A 362 18.09 -18.08 17.42
N GLY A 363 18.86 -18.78 16.60
CA GLY A 363 18.33 -19.75 15.65
C GLY A 363 19.40 -20.68 15.09
N LYS A 364 19.01 -21.54 14.16
CA LYS A 364 19.92 -22.42 13.40
C LYS A 364 19.78 -22.15 11.92
N SER A 365 20.89 -22.21 11.18
CA SER A 365 20.83 -22.25 9.72
C SER A 365 20.18 -23.53 9.22
N ARG A 366 19.62 -23.45 8.02
CA ARG A 366 19.05 -24.59 7.30
C ARG A 366 20.18 -25.48 6.78
N GLU A 367 19.80 -26.63 6.20
CA GLU A 367 20.75 -27.59 5.62
C GLU A 367 21.56 -27.01 4.45
N ASP A 368 21.04 -25.99 3.77
CA ASP A 368 21.73 -25.22 2.73
C ASP A 368 22.70 -24.16 3.30
N GLY A 369 22.90 -24.12 4.62
CA GLY A 369 23.79 -23.18 5.28
C GLY A 369 23.22 -21.77 5.37
N VAL A 370 21.98 -21.55 4.94
CA VAL A 370 21.35 -20.22 4.91
C VAL A 370 20.49 -19.99 6.14
N ILE A 371 20.59 -18.79 6.71
CA ILE A 371 19.63 -18.26 7.68
C ILE A 371 19.30 -16.81 7.37
N SER A 372 18.02 -16.46 7.36
CA SER A 372 17.55 -15.09 7.19
C SER A 372 16.97 -14.58 8.52
N ILE A 373 17.46 -13.44 8.98
CA ILE A 373 17.17 -12.86 10.29
C ILE A 373 16.60 -11.47 10.07
N GLN A 374 15.37 -11.23 10.55
CA GLN A 374 14.80 -9.89 10.61
C GLN A 374 15.27 -9.22 11.90
N LEU A 375 16.04 -8.14 11.77
CA LEU A 375 16.47 -7.32 12.90
C LEU A 375 15.72 -5.99 12.86
N CYS A 376 15.00 -5.69 13.94
CA CYS A 376 14.28 -4.42 14.09
C CYS A 376 15.12 -3.46 14.93
N GLU A 377 15.48 -2.33 14.34
CA GLU A 377 15.99 -1.16 15.04
C GLU A 377 14.82 -0.24 15.38
N PHE A 378 14.65 0.03 16.66
CA PHE A 378 13.71 1.02 17.15
C PHE A 378 14.51 2.28 17.45
N GLN A 379 14.24 3.36 16.73
CA GLN A 379 14.78 4.67 17.06
C GLN A 379 13.68 5.49 17.74
N VAL A 380 13.83 5.65 19.06
CA VAL A 380 12.98 6.53 19.86
C VAL A 380 13.68 7.88 19.95
N GLY A 381 13.44 8.76 18.98
CA GLY A 381 13.96 10.13 19.01
C GLY A 381 15.35 10.34 18.40
N PRO A 382 15.85 11.59 18.40
CA PRO A 382 17.03 12.01 17.64
C PRO A 382 18.36 11.46 18.18
N ASP A 383 18.42 10.96 19.42
CA ASP A 383 19.67 10.79 20.15
C ASP A 383 20.08 9.33 20.45
N GLU A 384 19.36 8.32 19.94
CA GLU A 384 19.73 6.91 20.16
C GLU A 384 19.79 6.15 18.82
N SER A 385 20.91 6.25 18.09
CA SER A 385 21.21 5.31 17.01
C SER A 385 21.95 4.10 17.59
N TYR A 386 21.37 2.91 17.49
CA TYR A 386 22.02 1.70 17.98
C TYR A 386 22.59 0.90 16.81
N ASN A 387 23.90 1.04 16.61
CA ASN A 387 24.74 0.24 15.70
C ASN A 387 25.88 -0.39 16.53
N PRO A 388 26.49 -1.53 16.17
CA PRO A 388 26.10 -2.59 15.25
C PRO A 388 25.68 -3.86 16.02
N TYR A 389 24.97 -4.77 15.34
CA TYR A 389 24.69 -6.10 15.89
C TYR A 389 25.95 -6.97 15.95
N ASN A 390 26.12 -7.72 17.04
CA ASN A 390 27.14 -8.74 17.18
C ASN A 390 26.55 -10.11 16.79
N ILE A 391 27.08 -10.73 15.74
CA ILE A 391 26.65 -12.04 15.25
C ILE A 391 27.66 -13.10 15.70
N LYS A 392 27.18 -14.08 16.46
CA LYS A 392 27.95 -15.25 16.88
C LYS A 392 27.41 -16.49 16.18
N VAL A 393 28.28 -17.18 15.44
CA VAL A 393 27.97 -18.46 14.78
C VAL A 393 28.72 -19.58 15.50
N SER A 394 28.05 -20.70 15.76
CA SER A 394 28.63 -21.85 16.46
C SER A 394 28.09 -23.19 15.97
N LYS A 395 28.96 -24.16 15.72
CA LYS A 395 28.63 -25.53 15.28
C LYS A 395 29.10 -26.52 16.34
N GLY A 396 28.18 -26.99 17.20
CA GLY A 396 28.47 -28.03 18.20
C GLY A 396 29.66 -27.72 19.14
N SER A 397 30.32 -28.76 19.66
CA SER A 397 31.42 -28.67 20.64
C SER A 397 32.83 -28.70 20.03
N ALA A 398 32.97 -28.73 18.69
CA ALA A 398 34.26 -28.78 18.01
C ALA A 398 34.36 -27.64 17.00
N TYR A 399 35.39 -26.80 17.16
CA TYR A 399 35.61 -25.62 16.32
C TYR A 399 36.32 -26.03 15.03
N GLU A 400 35.59 -26.05 13.92
CA GLU A 400 36.18 -26.07 12.57
C GLU A 400 36.29 -24.63 12.04
N LYS A 401 37.22 -24.38 11.12
CA LYS A 401 37.27 -23.11 10.39
C LYS A 401 36.07 -23.06 9.44
N PHE A 402 35.27 -22.01 9.51
CA PHE A 402 34.14 -21.79 8.60
C PHE A 402 34.21 -20.39 7.99
N ARG A 403 33.64 -20.27 6.78
CA ARG A 403 33.43 -19.00 6.09
C ARG A 403 32.00 -18.54 6.34
N ILE A 404 31.85 -17.27 6.70
CA ILE A 404 30.54 -16.61 6.76
C ILE A 404 30.55 -15.55 5.68
N SER A 405 29.64 -15.67 4.72
CA SER A 405 29.30 -14.55 3.86
C SER A 405 27.96 -13.96 4.30
N VAL A 406 27.94 -12.63 4.41
CA VAL A 406 26.75 -11.89 4.78
C VAL A 406 26.22 -11.23 3.51
N THR A 407 25.06 -11.68 3.06
CA THR A 407 24.33 -11.00 2.01
C THR A 407 23.32 -10.10 2.71
N ASN A 408 23.63 -8.81 2.77
CA ASN A 408 22.68 -7.79 3.19
C ASN A 408 22.05 -7.18 1.92
N ASN A 409 20.75 -6.89 1.94
CA ASN A 409 20.06 -6.21 0.84
C ASN A 409 20.54 -4.75 0.61
N LEU A 410 21.46 -4.29 1.46
CA LEU A 410 22.12 -3.00 1.41
C LEU A 410 23.64 -3.22 1.48
N GLU A 411 24.37 -2.60 0.56
CA GLU A 411 25.82 -2.73 0.29
C GLU A 411 26.76 -2.44 1.49
N LYS A 412 26.66 -3.22 2.56
CA LYS A 412 27.68 -3.31 3.60
C LYS A 412 28.11 -4.75 3.69
N LYS A 413 29.26 -5.03 3.06
CA LYS A 413 29.98 -6.28 3.21
C LYS A 413 30.50 -6.35 4.65
N VAL A 414 29.79 -7.06 5.52
CA VAL A 414 30.31 -7.39 6.86
C VAL A 414 31.27 -8.55 6.68
N ILE A 415 32.57 -8.25 6.66
CA ILE A 415 33.61 -9.28 6.69
C ILE A 415 33.82 -9.67 8.16
N ILE A 416 33.30 -10.83 8.55
CA ILE A 416 33.58 -11.41 9.86
C ILE A 416 34.90 -12.18 9.74
N VAL A 417 35.99 -11.57 10.17
CA VAL A 417 37.27 -12.28 10.36
C VAL A 417 37.21 -12.98 11.70
N LEU A 418 37.18 -14.31 11.69
CA LEU A 418 37.32 -15.09 12.91
C LEU A 418 38.75 -14.89 13.44
N SER A 419 38.86 -14.37 14.66
CA SER A 419 40.15 -14.13 15.30
C SER A 419 40.89 -15.45 15.53
N GLU A 420 42.19 -15.40 15.28
CA GLU A 420 43.15 -16.49 15.42
C GLU A 420 42.96 -17.31 16.70
N GLU A 421 43.29 -18.59 16.60
CA GLU A 421 43.57 -19.46 17.74
C GLU A 421 44.37 -18.68 18.78
N LYS A 422 43.93 -18.74 20.06
CA LYS A 422 44.92 -18.74 21.13
C LYS A 422 45.82 -19.93 20.83
N SER A 423 46.94 -19.66 20.17
CA SER A 423 47.90 -20.68 19.81
C SER A 423 48.11 -21.58 21.02
N PHE A 424 48.21 -22.88 20.77
CA PHE A 424 48.59 -23.89 21.77
C PHE A 424 49.93 -23.59 22.49
N SER A 425 50.57 -22.44 22.24
CA SER A 425 51.76 -21.97 22.93
C SER A 425 51.57 -21.83 24.45
N ASP A 426 50.40 -21.40 24.96
CA ASP A 426 50.23 -21.24 26.41
C ASP A 426 50.27 -22.58 27.17
N ILE A 427 49.67 -23.62 26.59
CA ILE A 427 49.72 -24.98 27.15
C ILE A 427 51.13 -25.56 26.99
N THR A 428 51.77 -25.33 25.84
CA THR A 428 53.13 -25.83 25.59
C THR A 428 54.15 -25.15 26.50
N ILE A 429 54.04 -23.85 26.74
CA ILE A 429 54.88 -23.07 27.66
C ILE A 429 54.65 -23.53 29.09
N PHE A 430 53.39 -23.79 29.49
CA PHE A 430 53.08 -24.33 30.83
C PHE A 430 53.68 -25.72 31.03
N VAL A 431 53.57 -26.62 30.05
CA VAL A 431 54.17 -27.96 30.09
C VAL A 431 55.70 -27.88 30.12
N ILE A 432 56.32 -27.02 29.32
CA ILE A 432 57.77 -26.77 29.35
C ILE A 432 58.20 -26.23 30.72
N PHE A 433 57.45 -25.28 31.30
CA PHE A 433 57.73 -24.73 32.62
C PHE A 433 57.66 -25.81 33.71
N VAL A 434 56.64 -26.67 33.69
CA VAL A 434 56.51 -27.81 34.62
C VAL A 434 57.68 -28.79 34.47
N ILE A 435 58.09 -29.11 33.24
CA ILE A 435 59.24 -30.00 32.98
C ILE A 435 60.54 -29.38 33.51
N VAL A 436 60.77 -28.08 33.29
CA VAL A 436 61.96 -27.37 33.78
C VAL A 436 61.99 -27.34 35.31
N VAL A 437 60.86 -27.05 35.97
CA VAL A 437 60.77 -27.08 37.43
C VAL A 437 61.05 -28.49 37.97
N PHE A 438 60.51 -29.53 37.35
CA PHE A 438 60.81 -30.92 37.72
C PHE A 438 62.29 -31.27 37.56
N ALA A 439 62.92 -30.84 36.46
CA ALA A 439 64.34 -31.06 36.21
C ALA A 439 65.25 -30.35 37.24
N ILE A 440 64.87 -29.13 37.67
CA ILE A 440 65.57 -28.39 38.73
C ILE A 440 65.43 -29.12 40.06
N ILE A 441 64.23 -29.56 40.43
CA ILE A 441 63.99 -30.32 41.67
C ILE A 441 64.82 -31.61 41.68
N LEU A 442 64.83 -32.37 40.58
CA LEU A 442 65.63 -33.58 40.43
C LEU A 442 67.13 -33.30 40.57
N SER A 443 67.61 -32.21 39.97
CA SER A 443 69.02 -31.79 40.05
C SER A 443 69.42 -31.44 41.49
N VAL A 444 68.57 -30.72 42.21
CA VAL A 444 68.77 -30.39 43.64
C VAL A 444 68.77 -31.66 44.48
N MET A 445 67.82 -32.58 44.27
CA MET A 445 67.77 -33.87 44.97
C MET A 445 69.03 -34.71 44.74
N LEU A 446 69.56 -34.73 43.51
CA LEU A 446 70.80 -35.44 43.16
C LEU A 446 72.03 -34.80 43.84
N LEU A 447 72.09 -33.47 43.95
CA LEU A 447 73.13 -32.76 44.68
C LEU A 447 73.10 -33.06 46.19
N PHE A 448 71.91 -33.09 46.80
CA PHE A 448 71.75 -33.51 48.20
C PHE A 448 72.15 -34.97 48.44
N LYS A 449 71.83 -35.88 47.49
CA LYS A 449 72.24 -37.29 47.56
C LYS A 449 73.75 -37.46 47.47
N ARG A 450 74.44 -36.64 46.65
CA ARG A 450 75.91 -36.60 46.57
C ARG A 450 76.56 -35.97 47.82
N GLY A 451 75.92 -34.97 48.43
CA GLY A 451 76.36 -34.36 49.69
C GLY A 451 76.35 -35.33 50.88
N LYS A 452 75.32 -36.18 50.99
CA LYS A 452 75.26 -37.21 52.05
C LYS A 452 76.33 -38.30 51.90
N ARG A 453 76.72 -38.69 50.69
CA ARG A 453 77.81 -39.68 50.47
C ARG A 453 79.19 -39.16 50.88
N LYS A 454 79.48 -37.85 50.75
CA LYS A 454 80.75 -37.27 51.20
C LYS A 454 80.86 -37.14 52.74
N LYS A 455 79.75 -37.05 53.48
CA LYS A 455 79.78 -37.02 54.95
C LYS A 455 79.98 -38.40 55.59
N MET A 456 79.62 -39.51 54.92
CA MET A 456 79.89 -40.86 55.45
C MET A 456 81.36 -41.29 55.34
N HIS A 457 82.15 -40.75 54.40
CA HIS A 457 83.56 -41.11 54.28
C HIS A 457 84.52 -40.34 55.21
N LYS A 458 84.10 -39.22 55.80
CA LYS A 458 84.91 -38.47 56.78
C LYS A 458 84.70 -38.89 58.24
N GLY A 459 83.69 -39.73 58.53
CA GLY A 459 83.39 -40.21 59.89
C GLY A 459 84.17 -41.46 60.35
N ARG A 460 84.91 -42.14 59.47
CA ARG A 460 85.60 -43.41 59.80
C ARG A 460 87.12 -43.30 60.06
N ARG A 461 87.70 -42.10 60.15
CA ARG A 461 89.14 -41.89 60.44
C ARG A 461 89.46 -41.30 61.83
N LYS A 462 88.49 -41.16 62.72
CA LYS A 462 88.71 -40.77 64.14
C LYS A 462 88.06 -41.77 65.11
N LYS A 463 88.57 -43.00 65.15
CA LYS A 463 88.41 -43.97 66.26
C LYS A 463 89.39 -45.12 66.06
N LYS A 464 90.67 -44.85 66.34
CA LYS A 464 91.73 -45.81 66.72
C LYS A 464 92.93 -44.98 67.19
N ARG A 465 92.76 -44.43 68.39
CA ARG A 465 93.81 -44.24 69.38
C ARG A 465 93.16 -44.56 70.72
#